data_AF-A0AA86MZZ6-F1
#
_entry.id   AF-A0AA86MZZ6-F1
#
_cell.length_a   1.000
_cell.length_b   1.000
_cell.length_c   1.000
_cell.angle_alpha   90.00
_cell.angle_beta   90.00
_cell.angle_gamma   90.00
#
_symmetry.space_group_name_H-M   'P 1'
#
loop_
_entity.id
_entity.type
_entity.pdbx_description
1 polymer ?
#
loop_
_entity_poly.entity_id
_entity_poly.type
_entity_poly.pdbx_seq_one_letter_code
_entity_poly.pdbx_strand_id
1 'polypeptide(L)'
;MVRVSGICGELTGEMVLRFRQDVLAHNPAYVIILGGTNDLGWNAHPQEVMRNLVKLYEQALAASATPILVTVPSIRVEDTGDSPDARDWIAGHLARRHQLNGLIADYASRKGLPLIDLFAATADPATQQLAAVYSNDGLHLTTAGYRLLADLIYEQVFASASPSGTSRPALIS
;
A
#
# COMPACT_ATOMS: atom_id res chain seq x y z
N MET A 1 -4.85 19.85 -2.40
CA MET A 1 -3.46 19.93 -1.90
C MET A 1 -3.06 18.54 -1.41
N VAL A 2 -1.87 18.06 -1.74
CA VAL A 2 -1.33 16.77 -1.24
C VAL A 2 -0.32 17.05 -0.13
N ARG A 3 -0.32 16.23 0.92
CA ARG A 3 0.65 16.28 2.02
C ARG A 3 1.21 14.89 2.26
N VAL A 4 2.51 14.81 2.52
CA VAL A 4 3.21 13.56 2.85
C VAL A 4 3.56 13.60 4.33
N SER A 5 3.12 12.57 5.05
CA SER A 5 3.39 12.41 6.48
C SER A 5 4.19 11.14 6.76
N GLY A 6 4.84 10.52 5.77
CA GLY A 6 5.65 9.31 5.97
C GLY A 6 6.99 9.60 6.65
N ILE A 7 7.42 8.72 7.56
CA ILE A 7 8.73 8.79 8.22
C ILE A 7 9.45 7.47 7.96
N CYS A 8 10.72 7.54 7.57
CA CYS A 8 11.52 6.37 7.24
C CYS A 8 11.69 5.45 8.47
N GLY A 9 11.51 4.15 8.27
CA GLY A 9 11.72 3.14 9.32
C GLY A 9 10.56 2.94 10.30
N GLU A 10 9.50 3.75 10.24
CA GLU A 10 8.38 3.63 11.19
C GLU A 10 7.61 2.32 11.08
N LEU A 11 7.18 1.84 12.23
CA LEU A 11 6.23 0.75 12.41
C LEU A 11 4.79 1.29 12.41
N THR A 12 3.83 0.43 12.08
CA THR A 12 2.40 0.80 12.11
C THR A 12 1.92 1.26 13.49
N GLY A 13 2.54 0.78 14.57
CA GLY A 13 2.26 1.24 15.93
C GLY A 13 2.63 2.71 16.15
N GLU A 14 3.72 3.17 15.57
CA GLU A 14 4.19 4.56 15.66
C GLU A 14 3.34 5.48 14.80
N MET A 15 2.96 5.02 13.60
CA MET A 15 1.98 5.71 12.76
C MET A 15 0.69 6.03 13.54
N VAL A 16 0.16 5.07 14.31
CA VAL A 16 -1.04 5.27 15.14
C VAL A 16 -0.88 6.38 16.17
N LEU A 17 0.29 6.51 16.79
CA LEU A 17 0.54 7.50 17.84
C LEU A 17 0.47 8.93 17.31
N ARG A 18 0.98 9.18 16.09
CA ARG A 18 1.03 10.51 15.50
C ARG A 18 -0.08 10.82 14.51
N PHE A 19 -0.89 9.83 14.11
CA PHE A 19 -1.89 9.97 13.04
C PHE A 19 -2.82 11.17 13.23
N ARG A 20 -3.28 11.42 14.45
CA ARG A 20 -4.13 12.58 14.74
C ARG A 20 -3.43 13.91 14.47
N GLN A 21 -2.19 14.04 14.92
CA GLN A 21 -1.42 15.28 14.82
C GLN A 21 -0.93 15.53 13.39
N ASP A 22 -0.41 14.50 12.73
CA ASP A 22 0.32 14.65 11.48
C ASP A 22 -0.56 14.44 10.23
N VAL A 23 -1.76 13.90 10.40
CA VAL A 23 -2.67 13.61 9.30
C VAL A 23 -4.03 14.27 9.54
N LEU A 24 -4.72 13.92 10.63
CA LEU A 24 -6.10 14.36 10.82
C LEU A 24 -6.24 15.85 11.15
N ALA A 25 -5.24 16.47 11.80
CA ALA A 25 -5.24 17.90 12.07
C ALA A 25 -5.26 18.77 10.80
N HIS A 26 -5.02 18.17 9.63
CA HIS A 26 -5.10 18.83 8.33
C HIS A 26 -6.46 18.65 7.64
N ASN A 27 -7.45 18.04 8.30
CA ASN A 27 -8.81 17.78 7.80
C ASN A 27 -8.83 17.18 6.38
N PRO A 28 -8.15 16.06 6.13
CA PRO A 28 -8.08 15.47 4.80
C PRO A 28 -9.43 14.89 4.36
N ALA A 29 -9.76 15.01 3.07
CA ALA A 29 -10.90 14.29 2.48
C ALA A 29 -10.57 12.80 2.23
N TYR A 30 -9.31 12.50 1.88
CA TYR A 30 -8.80 11.16 1.63
C TYR A 30 -7.47 10.96 2.35
N VAL A 31 -7.22 9.75 2.84
CA VAL A 31 -5.93 9.36 3.44
C VAL A 31 -5.44 8.06 2.81
N ILE A 32 -4.32 8.13 2.10
CA ILE A 32 -3.66 6.94 1.55
C ILE A 32 -2.80 6.32 2.65
N ILE A 33 -3.06 5.06 2.99
CA ILE A 33 -2.38 4.37 4.09
C ILE A 33 -1.65 3.16 3.55
N LEU A 34 -0.32 3.27 3.53
CA LEU A 34 0.63 2.21 3.22
C LEU A 34 1.56 2.05 4.44
N GLY A 35 1.53 0.88 5.08
CA GLY A 35 2.35 0.58 6.25
C GLY A 35 2.43 -0.92 6.51
N GLY A 36 3.50 -1.37 7.17
CA GLY A 36 3.71 -2.78 7.51
C GLY A 36 5.02 -3.38 7.00
N THR A 37 5.71 -2.76 6.03
CA THR A 37 6.99 -3.28 5.52
C THR A 37 8.03 -3.44 6.64
N ASN A 38 8.19 -2.41 7.47
CA ASN A 38 9.14 -2.41 8.58
C ASN A 38 8.71 -3.38 9.68
N ASP A 39 7.41 -3.41 10.03
CA ASP A 39 6.87 -4.35 11.00
C ASP A 39 7.20 -5.81 10.61
N LEU A 40 6.99 -6.16 9.33
CA LEU A 40 7.34 -7.48 8.83
C LEU A 40 8.86 -7.72 8.83
N GLY A 41 9.67 -6.69 8.51
CA GLY A 41 11.13 -6.75 8.62
C GLY A 41 11.62 -7.03 10.05
N TRP A 42 10.89 -6.52 11.05
CA TRP A 42 11.14 -6.77 12.48
C TRP A 42 10.41 -8.00 13.04
N ASN A 43 9.93 -8.89 12.16
CA ASN A 43 9.26 -10.14 12.52
C ASN A 43 7.94 -9.99 13.30
N ALA A 44 7.26 -8.84 13.19
CA ALA A 44 5.91 -8.69 13.71
C ALA A 44 4.94 -9.64 13.01
N HIS A 45 3.94 -10.11 13.77
CA HIS A 45 2.91 -10.99 13.23
C HIS A 45 1.90 -10.18 12.38
N PRO A 46 1.49 -10.64 11.19
CA PRO A 46 0.57 -9.88 10.31
C PRO A 46 -0.71 -9.36 10.99
N GLN A 47 -1.26 -10.12 11.94
CA GLN A 47 -2.43 -9.77 12.73
C GLN A 47 -2.19 -8.56 13.63
N GLU A 48 -0.97 -8.41 14.17
CA GLU A 48 -0.61 -7.24 14.96
C GLU A 48 -0.53 -5.99 14.09
N VAL A 49 0.12 -6.11 12.93
CA VAL A 49 0.21 -5.03 11.93
C VAL A 49 -1.19 -4.63 11.47
N MET A 50 -2.03 -5.62 11.14
CA MET A 50 -3.42 -5.37 10.74
C MET A 50 -4.21 -4.66 11.84
N ARG A 51 -4.04 -5.04 13.12
CA ARG A 51 -4.71 -4.36 14.24
C ARG A 51 -4.36 -2.87 14.29
N ASN A 52 -3.12 -2.49 13.98
CA ASN A 52 -2.72 -1.09 13.92
C ASN A 52 -3.29 -0.40 12.68
N LEU A 53 -3.24 -1.05 11.51
CA LEU A 53 -3.84 -0.53 10.29
C LEU A 53 -5.35 -0.27 10.45
N VAL A 54 -6.10 -1.19 11.08
CA VAL A 54 -7.52 -0.99 11.40
C VAL A 54 -7.73 0.27 12.24
N LYS A 55 -6.88 0.54 13.25
CA LYS A 55 -6.99 1.77 14.04
C LYS A 55 -6.83 3.02 13.16
N LEU A 56 -5.87 3.02 12.23
CA LEU A 56 -5.67 4.13 11.30
C LEU A 56 -6.89 4.32 10.38
N TYR A 57 -7.43 3.23 9.85
CA TYR A 57 -8.63 3.25 8.98
C TYR A 57 -9.85 3.81 9.73
N GLU A 58 -10.14 3.29 10.92
CA GLU A 58 -11.28 3.72 11.72
C GLU A 58 -11.09 5.17 12.23
N GLN A 59 -9.86 5.60 12.53
CA GLN A 59 -9.57 7.00 12.87
C GLN A 59 -9.82 7.95 11.69
N ALA A 60 -9.45 7.55 10.46
CA ALA A 60 -9.74 8.33 9.26
C ALA A 60 -11.25 8.45 9.03
N LEU A 61 -11.97 7.32 9.11
CA LEU A 61 -13.43 7.30 8.97
C LEU A 61 -14.14 8.15 10.03
N ALA A 62 -13.72 8.04 11.29
CA ALA A 62 -14.25 8.86 12.39
C ALA A 62 -14.01 10.37 12.18
N ALA A 63 -12.94 10.73 11.47
CA ALA A 63 -12.64 12.11 11.07
C ALA A 63 -13.32 12.52 9.75
N SER A 64 -14.26 11.72 9.22
CA SER A 64 -14.93 11.93 7.93
C SER A 64 -13.98 11.96 6.72
N ALA A 65 -12.81 11.34 6.85
CA ALA A 65 -11.88 11.12 5.75
C ALA A 65 -12.06 9.71 5.19
N THR A 66 -11.91 9.55 3.88
CA THR A 66 -11.94 8.23 3.24
C THR A 66 -10.54 7.61 3.25
N PRO A 67 -10.29 6.53 4.00
CA PRO A 67 -9.03 5.81 3.91
C PRO A 67 -8.96 5.06 2.56
N ILE A 68 -7.81 5.17 1.89
CA ILE A 68 -7.44 4.37 0.73
C ILE A 68 -6.40 3.36 1.21
N LEU A 69 -6.79 2.10 1.24
CA LEU A 69 -5.96 1.01 1.74
C LEU A 69 -4.97 0.61 0.65
N VAL A 70 -3.71 0.38 1.01
CA VAL A 70 -2.68 -0.03 0.05
C VAL A 70 -2.03 -1.32 0.54
N THR A 71 -1.96 -2.34 -0.32
CA THR A 71 -1.26 -3.58 0.02
C THR A 71 0.24 -3.32 0.17
N VAL A 72 0.88 -4.03 1.10
CA VAL A 72 2.32 -3.92 1.34
C VAL A 72 3.06 -4.52 0.14
N PRO A 73 3.92 -3.76 -0.57
CA PRO A 73 4.65 -4.27 -1.72
C PRO A 73 5.61 -5.39 -1.32
N SER A 74 6.00 -6.19 -2.31
CA SER A 74 7.00 -7.24 -2.12
C SER A 74 8.39 -6.65 -1.81
N ILE A 75 9.34 -7.52 -1.49
CA ILE A 75 10.77 -7.18 -1.43
C ILE A 75 11.53 -8.02 -2.46
N ARG A 76 12.68 -7.53 -2.89
CA ARG A 76 13.63 -8.28 -3.71
C ARG A 76 14.90 -8.48 -2.93
N VAL A 77 15.36 -9.72 -2.87
CA VAL A 77 16.69 -10.05 -2.35
C VAL A 77 17.56 -10.35 -3.55
N GLU A 78 18.63 -9.58 -3.71
CA GLU A 78 19.61 -9.82 -4.77
C GLU A 78 20.62 -10.86 -4.28
N ASP A 79 20.85 -11.88 -5.11
CA ASP A 79 22.00 -12.78 -5.08
C ASP A 79 22.37 -13.38 -3.70
N THR A 80 21.51 -14.25 -3.16
CA THR A 80 21.80 -14.96 -1.89
C THR A 80 22.64 -16.23 -2.07
N GLY A 81 23.11 -16.51 -3.29
CA GLY A 81 23.42 -17.88 -3.70
C GLY A 81 22.19 -18.79 -3.57
N ASP A 82 22.22 -19.96 -4.22
CA ASP A 82 21.11 -20.92 -4.20
C ASP A 82 21.07 -21.72 -2.87
N SER A 83 21.23 -21.04 -1.73
CA SER A 83 21.22 -21.65 -0.41
C SER A 83 19.78 -21.93 0.05
N PRO A 84 19.51 -23.09 0.66
CA PRO A 84 18.20 -23.40 1.23
C PRO A 84 17.69 -22.33 2.21
N ASP A 85 18.56 -21.84 3.09
CA ASP A 85 18.20 -20.85 4.12
C ASP A 85 17.69 -19.54 3.51
N ALA A 86 18.30 -19.09 2.42
CA ALA A 86 17.85 -17.87 1.75
C ALA A 86 16.49 -18.06 1.07
N ARG A 87 16.25 -19.22 0.45
CA ARG A 87 14.95 -19.54 -0.16
C ARG A 87 13.85 -19.61 0.89
N ASP A 88 14.12 -20.25 2.03
CA ASP A 88 13.19 -20.34 3.15
C ASP A 88 12.89 -18.96 3.74
N TRP A 89 13.91 -18.10 3.85
CA TRP A 89 13.73 -16.72 4.30
C TRP A 89 12.85 -15.90 3.36
N ILE A 90 13.08 -16.00 2.04
CA ILE A 90 12.26 -15.32 1.02
C ILE A 90 10.83 -15.83 1.08
N ALA A 91 10.64 -17.16 1.12
CA ALA A 91 9.32 -17.78 1.21
C ALA A 91 8.58 -17.33 2.47
N GLY A 92 9.24 -17.31 3.63
CA GLY A 92 8.65 -16.83 4.89
C GLY A 92 8.26 -15.35 4.85
N HIS A 93 9.06 -14.52 4.19
CA HIS A 93 8.74 -13.10 3.99
C HIS A 93 7.56 -12.89 3.04
N LEU A 94 7.49 -13.63 1.92
CA LEU A 94 6.35 -13.58 1.00
C LEU A 94 5.07 -14.08 1.70
N ALA A 95 5.14 -15.19 2.42
CA ALA A 95 3.99 -15.76 3.14
C ALA A 95 3.38 -14.75 4.12
N ARG A 96 4.20 -14.06 4.93
CA ARG A 96 3.71 -13.04 5.87
C ARG A 96 3.12 -11.82 5.17
N ARG A 97 3.67 -11.40 4.02
CA ARG A 97 3.10 -10.32 3.20
C ARG A 97 1.76 -10.73 2.59
N HIS A 98 1.66 -11.92 2.01
CA HIS A 98 0.39 -12.43 1.49
C HIS A 98 -0.68 -12.51 2.58
N GLN A 99 -0.31 -12.98 3.78
CA GLN A 99 -1.23 -12.99 4.91
C GLN A 99 -1.71 -11.59 5.29
N LEU A 100 -0.79 -10.61 5.44
CA LEU A 100 -1.17 -9.24 5.76
C LEU A 100 -2.03 -8.61 4.66
N ASN A 101 -1.62 -8.75 3.40
CA ASN A 101 -2.34 -8.18 2.25
C ASN A 101 -3.72 -8.79 2.08
N GLY A 102 -3.88 -10.09 2.35
CA GLY A 102 -5.20 -10.73 2.42
C GLY A 102 -6.09 -10.10 3.49
N LEU A 103 -5.57 -9.86 4.70
CA LEU A 103 -6.31 -9.19 5.77
C LEU A 103 -6.71 -7.75 5.41
N ILE A 104 -5.83 -7.02 4.72
CA ILE A 104 -6.10 -5.66 4.22
C ILE A 104 -7.22 -5.69 3.18
N ALA A 105 -7.12 -6.57 2.18
CA ALA A 105 -8.11 -6.69 1.11
C ALA A 105 -9.48 -7.14 1.65
N ASP A 106 -9.49 -8.10 2.56
CA ASP A 106 -10.68 -8.57 3.25
C ASP A 106 -11.40 -7.45 4.03
N TYR A 107 -10.62 -6.62 4.75
CA TYR A 107 -11.19 -5.48 5.48
C TYR A 107 -11.74 -4.43 4.52
N ALA A 108 -11.01 -4.10 3.45
CA ALA A 108 -11.46 -3.16 2.41
C ALA A 108 -12.80 -3.61 1.81
N SER A 109 -12.89 -4.88 1.40
CA SER A 109 -14.09 -5.49 0.84
C SER A 109 -15.28 -5.43 1.81
N ARG A 110 -15.10 -5.86 3.07
CA ARG A 110 -16.18 -5.84 4.08
C ARG A 110 -16.70 -4.45 4.40
N LYS A 111 -15.85 -3.42 4.30
CA LYS A 111 -16.20 -2.03 4.61
C LYS A 111 -16.57 -1.21 3.37
N GLY A 112 -16.45 -1.78 2.17
CA GLY A 112 -16.65 -1.05 0.91
C GLY A 112 -15.65 0.09 0.70
N LEU A 113 -14.40 -0.09 1.15
CA LEU A 113 -13.36 0.93 1.08
C LEU A 113 -12.45 0.74 -0.15
N PRO A 114 -11.91 1.81 -0.74
CA PRO A 114 -10.94 1.71 -1.83
C PRO A 114 -9.68 0.94 -1.41
N LEU A 115 -9.23 0.05 -2.28
CA LEU A 115 -8.01 -0.74 -2.12
C LEU A 115 -7.13 -0.57 -3.36
N ILE A 116 -5.85 -0.29 -3.16
CA ILE A 116 -4.82 -0.32 -4.20
C ILE A 116 -3.94 -1.54 -3.96
N ASP A 117 -3.96 -2.48 -4.90
CA ASP A 117 -3.09 -3.67 -4.83
C ASP A 117 -1.68 -3.38 -5.39
N LEU A 118 -0.89 -2.67 -4.59
CA LEU A 118 0.47 -2.29 -4.93
C LEU A 118 1.42 -3.49 -4.98
N PHE A 119 1.18 -4.53 -4.17
CA PHE A 119 1.93 -5.79 -4.26
C PHE A 119 1.85 -6.38 -5.66
N ALA A 120 0.64 -6.66 -6.15
CA ALA A 120 0.46 -7.27 -7.46
C ALA A 120 0.99 -6.36 -8.58
N ALA A 121 0.81 -5.05 -8.44
CA ALA A 121 1.25 -4.08 -9.44
C ALA A 121 2.78 -3.96 -9.57
N THR A 122 3.52 -4.28 -8.50
CA THR A 122 4.99 -4.11 -8.46
C THR A 122 5.77 -5.41 -8.39
N ALA A 123 5.10 -6.54 -8.21
CA ALA A 123 5.72 -7.85 -8.17
C ALA A 123 6.18 -8.30 -9.58
N ASP A 124 7.34 -8.93 -9.63
CA ASP A 124 7.78 -9.72 -10.77
C ASP A 124 6.90 -10.98 -10.86
N PRO A 125 6.24 -11.25 -12.00
CA PRO A 125 5.29 -12.35 -12.09
C PRO A 125 5.90 -13.74 -11.85
N ALA A 126 7.17 -13.92 -12.20
CA ALA A 126 7.84 -15.22 -12.09
C ALA A 126 8.27 -15.53 -10.66
N THR A 127 8.73 -14.51 -9.93
CA THR A 127 9.32 -14.68 -8.60
C THR A 127 8.44 -14.20 -7.45
N GLN A 128 7.41 -13.39 -7.74
CA GLN A 128 6.61 -12.63 -6.76
C GLN A 128 7.43 -11.66 -5.91
N GLN A 129 8.71 -11.46 -6.22
CA GLN A 129 9.59 -10.46 -5.58
C GLN A 129 9.38 -9.09 -6.22
N LEU A 130 9.88 -8.03 -5.57
CA LEU A 130 9.75 -6.66 -6.11
C LEU A 130 10.52 -6.49 -7.41
N ALA A 131 9.84 -6.18 -8.52
CA ALA A 131 10.49 -6.07 -9.83
C ALA A 131 11.59 -5.00 -9.84
N ALA A 132 12.68 -5.28 -10.55
CA ALA A 132 13.88 -4.42 -10.61
C ALA A 132 13.57 -2.98 -11.06
N VAL A 133 12.63 -2.80 -11.98
CA VAL A 133 12.21 -1.47 -12.45
C VAL A 133 11.60 -0.60 -11.34
N TYR A 134 11.00 -1.22 -10.33
CA TYR A 134 10.30 -0.52 -9.26
C TYR A 134 11.14 -0.33 -8.00
N SER A 135 12.35 -0.87 -7.90
CA SER A 135 13.22 -0.66 -6.74
C SER A 135 14.69 -0.86 -7.07
N ASN A 136 15.55 0.05 -6.59
CA ASN A 136 17.00 -0.04 -6.76
C ASN A 136 17.68 -0.91 -5.71
N ASP A 137 17.12 -1.00 -4.50
CA ASP A 137 17.70 -1.70 -3.35
C ASP A 137 16.86 -2.91 -2.90
N GLY A 138 15.81 -3.23 -3.66
CA GLY A 138 14.88 -4.31 -3.38
C GLY A 138 13.87 -4.03 -2.28
N LEU A 139 13.82 -2.81 -1.74
CA LEU A 139 12.90 -2.43 -0.66
C LEU A 139 12.14 -1.14 -0.95
N HIS A 140 12.84 -0.08 -1.34
CA HIS A 140 12.26 1.25 -1.55
C HIS A 140 11.84 1.44 -3.00
N LEU A 141 10.67 2.05 -3.22
CA LEU A 141 10.18 2.30 -4.56
C LEU A 141 11.04 3.35 -5.28
N THR A 142 11.33 3.09 -6.56
CA THR A 142 11.91 4.09 -7.47
C THR A 142 10.86 5.14 -7.84
N THR A 143 11.29 6.18 -8.57
CA THR A 143 10.35 7.11 -9.21
C THR A 143 9.32 6.39 -10.09
N ALA A 144 9.70 5.29 -10.77
CA ALA A 144 8.75 4.50 -11.55
C ALA A 144 7.71 3.81 -10.66
N GLY A 145 8.12 3.24 -9.53
CA GLY A 145 7.21 2.61 -8.58
C GLY A 145 6.23 3.61 -7.96
N TYR A 146 6.71 4.79 -7.55
CA TYR A 146 5.83 5.84 -7.02
C TYR A 146 4.89 6.43 -8.07
N ARG A 147 5.31 6.55 -9.33
CA ARG A 147 4.43 6.96 -10.43
C ARG A 147 3.31 5.95 -10.63
N LEU A 148 3.64 4.66 -10.69
CA LEU A 148 2.64 3.59 -10.78
C LEU A 148 1.62 3.66 -9.63
N LEU A 149 2.07 3.85 -8.39
CA LEU A 149 1.17 4.05 -7.25
C LEU A 149 0.24 5.25 -7.45
N ALA A 150 0.78 6.39 -7.90
CA ALA A 150 -0.02 7.59 -8.15
C ALA A 150 -1.07 7.38 -9.25
N ASP A 151 -0.69 6.72 -10.34
CA ASP A 151 -1.57 6.42 -11.47
C ASP A 151 -2.71 5.49 -11.02
N LEU A 152 -2.39 4.41 -10.29
CA LEU A 152 -3.40 3.49 -9.74
C LEU A 152 -4.40 4.20 -8.82
N ILE A 153 -3.91 5.06 -7.92
CA ILE A 153 -4.78 5.85 -7.04
C ILE A 153 -5.68 6.76 -7.86
N TYR A 154 -5.13 7.46 -8.84
CA TYR A 154 -5.90 8.38 -9.68
C TYR A 154 -6.99 7.63 -10.45
N GLU A 155 -6.64 6.57 -11.15
CA GLU A 155 -7.56 5.80 -11.99
C GLU A 155 -8.67 5.14 -11.16
N GLN A 156 -8.31 4.50 -10.05
CA GLN A 156 -9.24 3.66 -9.28
C GLN A 156 -10.08 4.44 -8.28
N VAL A 157 -9.63 5.60 -7.82
CA VAL A 157 -10.30 6.37 -6.76
C VAL A 157 -10.85 7.70 -7.25
N PHE A 158 -10.10 8.43 -8.08
CA PHE A 158 -10.46 9.81 -8.44
C PHE A 158 -11.13 9.90 -9.82
N ALA A 159 -10.66 9.13 -10.81
CA ALA A 159 -11.25 9.10 -12.14
C ALA A 159 -12.56 8.30 -12.17
N SER A 160 -12.61 7.15 -11.49
CA SER A 160 -13.80 6.30 -11.35
C SER A 160 -14.96 6.98 -10.59
N ALA A 161 -14.66 7.98 -9.76
CA ALA A 161 -15.65 8.77 -9.01
C ALA A 161 -16.28 9.92 -9.84
N SER A 162 -15.81 10.16 -11.07
CA SER A 162 -16.42 11.13 -11.98
C SER A 162 -17.60 10.47 -12.70
N PRO A 163 -18.84 11.01 -12.59
CA PRO A 163 -19.94 10.49 -13.39
C PRO A 163 -19.61 10.66 -14.86
N SER A 164 -19.77 9.58 -15.62
CA SER A 164 -19.71 9.58 -17.08
C SER A 164 -20.72 10.60 -17.64
N GLY A 165 -20.20 11.76 -18.03
CA GLY A 165 -21.01 12.87 -18.52
C GLY A 165 -20.23 13.76 -19.46
N THR A 166 -20.06 13.32 -20.70
CA THR A 166 -20.35 14.09 -21.94
C THR A 166 -19.93 13.27 -23.15
N SER A 167 -20.90 12.90 -23.98
CA SER A 167 -20.67 12.42 -25.34
C SER A 167 -19.88 13.48 -26.11
N ARG A 168 -18.77 13.11 -26.74
CA ARG A 168 -18.15 13.93 -27.80
C ARG A 168 -19.19 14.11 -28.92
N PRO A 169 -19.43 15.33 -29.44
CA PRO A 169 -20.24 15.47 -30.64
C PRO A 169 -19.49 14.82 -31.81
N ALA A 170 -20.20 14.00 -32.58
CA ALA A 170 -19.71 13.48 -33.84
C ALA A 170 -19.42 14.66 -34.78
N LEU A 171 -18.17 14.80 -35.18
CA LEU A 171 -17.81 15.68 -36.30
C LEU A 171 -18.28 14.99 -37.57
N ILE A 172 -19.25 15.63 -38.22
CA ILE A 172 -19.67 15.33 -39.59
C ILE A 172 -18.58 15.90 -40.51
N SER A 173 -17.97 15.03 -41.32
CA SER A 173 -17.27 15.40 -42.56
C SER A 173 -17.55 14.34 -43.60
#